data_AF-A0A7C1A0E2-F1
#
_entry.id   AF-A0A7C1A0E2-F1
#
_cell.length_a   1.000
_cell.length_b   1.000
_cell.length_c   1.000
_cell.angle_alpha   90.00
_cell.angle_beta   90.00
_cell.angle_gamma   90.00
#
_symmetry.space_group_name_H-M   'P 1'
#
loop_
_entity.id
_entity.type
_entity.pdbx_description
1 polymer ?
#
loop_
_entity_poly.entity_id
_entity_poly.type
_entity_poly.pdbx_seq_one_letter_code
_entity_poly.pdbx_strand_id
1 'polypeptide(L)'
;MRVRRSLKGVVIFKVSRDIDVVKIDFTLSGLKFSEHYSTQRYQKYFNVLDEILASIGIASQDYFSDYICYYGKSPILCRIYYDLETGRVRYVVMASIQSGVLSKLQQKFTEIGWKKVFFVEIMASTSTTRESYRY
;
A
#
# COMPACT_ATOMS: atom_id res chain seq x y z
N MET A 1 13.43 14.43 11.46
CA MET A 1 12.07 14.19 12.01
C MET A 1 11.72 12.69 11.94
N ARG A 2 11.81 11.96 13.06
CA ARG A 2 11.51 10.51 13.19
C ARG A 2 10.02 10.28 12.88
N VAL A 3 9.67 9.39 11.94
CA VAL A 3 8.27 8.97 11.75
C VAL A 3 7.93 8.09 12.96
N ARG A 4 7.16 8.64 13.91
CA ARG A 4 6.77 7.95 15.16
C ARG A 4 5.48 7.13 15.04
N ARG A 5 4.85 7.10 13.86
CA ARG A 5 3.53 6.45 13.66
C ARG A 5 3.73 5.00 13.22
N SER A 6 2.99 4.05 13.81
CA SER A 6 2.97 2.66 13.34
C SER A 6 2.22 2.54 12.02
N LEU A 7 2.50 1.48 11.24
CA LEU A 7 1.67 1.11 10.11
C LEU A 7 0.25 0.85 10.59
N LYS A 8 -0.72 1.38 9.85
CA LYS A 8 -2.15 1.23 10.10
C LYS A 8 -2.82 0.30 9.11
N GLY A 9 -2.17 -0.05 8.01
CA GLY A 9 -2.65 -1.09 7.14
C GLY A 9 -1.66 -1.47 6.06
N VAL A 10 -1.92 -2.63 5.47
CA VAL A 10 -1.19 -3.20 4.35
C VAL A 10 -2.19 -3.86 3.40
N VAL A 11 -1.98 -3.68 2.10
CA VAL A 11 -2.71 -4.38 1.04
C VAL A 11 -1.73 -4.92 0.02
N ILE A 12 -2.00 -6.12 -0.48
CA ILE A 12 -1.17 -6.81 -1.45
C ILE A 12 -2.05 -7.23 -2.62
N PHE A 13 -1.63 -6.84 -3.83
CA PHE A 13 -2.27 -7.21 -5.08
C PHE A 13 -1.36 -8.11 -5.88
N LYS A 14 -1.94 -9.16 -6.47
CA LYS A 14 -1.36 -9.85 -7.61
C LYS A 14 -1.74 -9.08 -8.88
N VAL A 15 -0.73 -8.69 -9.61
CA VAL A 15 -0.84 -7.93 -10.86
C VAL A 15 -0.16 -8.76 -11.96
N SER A 16 -0.57 -8.54 -13.20
CA SER A 16 0.06 -9.15 -14.37
C SER A 16 0.03 -8.14 -15.52
N ARG A 17 0.65 -6.98 -15.27
CA ARG A 17 0.64 -5.80 -16.13
C ARG A 17 2.05 -5.24 -16.26
N ASP A 18 2.30 -4.53 -17.34
CA ASP A 18 3.57 -3.80 -17.51
C ASP A 18 3.61 -2.60 -16.55
N ILE A 19 4.82 -2.17 -16.17
CA ILE A 19 5.02 -1.10 -15.18
C ILE A 19 4.36 0.22 -15.59
N ASP A 20 4.34 0.54 -16.88
CA ASP A 20 3.72 1.78 -17.35
C ASP A 20 2.20 1.74 -17.17
N VAL A 21 1.57 0.58 -17.39
CA VAL A 21 0.14 0.38 -17.10
C VAL A 21 -0.12 0.49 -15.60
N VAL A 22 0.76 -0.06 -14.75
CA VAL A 22 0.65 0.09 -13.30
C VAL A 22 0.74 1.55 -12.85
N LYS A 23 1.63 2.35 -13.45
CA LYS A 23 1.73 3.79 -13.16
C LYS A 23 0.48 4.55 -13.61
N ILE A 24 -0.10 4.18 -14.75
CA ILE A 24 -1.37 4.74 -15.23
C ILE A 24 -2.50 4.40 -14.23
N ASP A 25 -2.64 3.13 -13.85
CA ASP A 25 -3.63 2.65 -12.88
C ASP A 25 -3.50 3.41 -11.54
N PHE A 26 -2.27 3.64 -11.08
CA PHE A 26 -1.98 4.46 -9.90
C PHE A 26 -2.53 5.88 -10.06
N THR A 27 -2.19 6.53 -11.17
CA THR A 27 -2.60 7.91 -11.46
C THR A 27 -4.13 8.03 -11.53
N LEU A 28 -4.80 7.12 -12.25
CA LEU A 28 -6.27 7.07 -12.36
C LEU A 28 -6.94 6.79 -11.01
N SER A 29 -6.31 6.01 -10.14
CA SER A 29 -6.80 5.74 -8.79
C SER A 29 -6.59 6.93 -7.82
N GLY A 30 -5.85 7.96 -8.24
CA GLY A 30 -5.54 9.16 -7.47
C GLY A 30 -4.23 9.07 -6.68
N LEU A 31 -3.37 8.10 -6.96
CA LEU A 31 -2.01 8.02 -6.43
C LEU A 31 -1.06 8.83 -7.30
N LYS A 32 -0.20 9.62 -6.65
CA LYS A 32 0.88 10.35 -7.31
C LYS A 32 2.23 9.84 -6.80
N PHE A 33 3.12 9.47 -7.71
CA PHE A 33 4.49 9.12 -7.35
C PHE A 33 5.22 10.37 -6.84
N SER A 34 6.03 10.17 -5.82
CA SER A 34 6.88 11.22 -5.30
C SER A 34 8.16 11.36 -6.13
N GLU A 35 8.46 12.56 -6.59
CA GLU A 35 9.70 12.86 -7.33
C GLU A 35 10.93 13.06 -6.41
N HIS A 36 10.70 13.39 -5.13
CA HIS A 36 11.77 13.93 -4.26
C HIS A 36 11.91 13.27 -2.87
N TYR A 37 11.34 12.08 -2.64
CA TYR A 37 11.39 11.46 -1.31
C TYR A 37 12.33 10.26 -1.26
N SER A 38 13.26 10.30 -0.31
CA SER A 38 14.11 9.16 0.02
C SER A 38 13.31 8.07 0.74
N THR A 39 13.30 6.87 0.15
CA THR A 39 12.75 5.65 0.74
C THR A 39 13.48 5.25 2.03
N GLN A 40 14.73 5.71 2.24
CA GLN A 40 15.51 5.44 3.46
C GLN A 40 14.77 5.86 4.73
N ARG A 41 13.98 6.95 4.68
CA ARG A 41 13.19 7.40 5.83
C ARG A 41 12.16 6.35 6.28
N TYR A 42 11.70 5.51 5.36
CA TYR A 42 10.67 4.50 5.58
C TYR A 42 11.21 3.08 5.54
N GLN A 43 12.54 2.89 5.47
CA GLN A 43 13.17 1.57 5.33
C GLN A 43 12.71 0.57 6.39
N LYS A 44 12.52 1.03 7.64
CA LYS A 44 11.99 0.17 8.71
C LYS A 44 10.61 -0.41 8.42
N TYR A 45 9.75 0.36 7.75
CA TYR A 45 8.42 -0.12 7.38
C TYR A 45 8.49 -1.08 6.19
N PHE A 46 9.39 -0.84 5.26
CA PHE A 46 9.64 -1.74 4.15
C PHE A 46 10.14 -3.13 4.62
N ASN A 47 11.00 -3.18 5.64
CA ASN A 47 11.41 -4.46 6.24
C ASN A 47 10.22 -5.23 6.85
N VAL A 48 9.25 -4.53 7.45
CA VAL A 48 8.02 -5.17 7.96
C VAL A 48 7.19 -5.75 6.81
N LEU A 49 7.21 -5.13 5.62
CA LEU A 49 6.53 -5.69 4.45
C LEU A 49 7.18 -6.99 3.98
N ASP A 50 8.50 -7.11 4.08
CA ASP A 50 9.21 -8.37 3.75
C ASP A 50 8.77 -9.51 4.67
N GLU A 51 8.65 -9.26 5.98
CA GLU A 51 8.15 -10.25 6.93
C GLU A 51 6.71 -10.68 6.60
N ILE A 52 5.83 -9.74 6.25
CA ILE A 52 4.44 -10.04 5.87
C ILE A 52 4.41 -10.88 4.59
N LEU A 53 5.19 -10.52 3.57
CA LEU A 53 5.24 -11.25 2.30
C LEU A 53 5.76 -12.67 2.46
N ALA A 54 6.84 -12.84 3.24
CA ALA A 54 7.37 -14.15 3.58
C ALA A 54 6.32 -15.02 4.30
N SER A 55 5.53 -14.43 5.19
CA SER A 55 4.48 -15.16 5.93
C SER A 55 3.34 -15.68 5.05
N ILE A 56 3.12 -15.07 3.89
CA ILE A 56 2.09 -15.48 2.92
C ILE A 56 2.68 -16.24 1.71
N GLY A 57 3.96 -16.64 1.78
CA GLY A 57 4.61 -17.43 0.72
C GLY A 57 4.98 -16.65 -0.54
N ILE A 58 4.96 -15.31 -0.50
CA ILE A 58 5.46 -14.45 -1.59
C ILE A 58 6.94 -14.19 -1.28
N ALA A 59 7.80 -15.10 -1.73
CA ALA A 59 9.22 -15.12 -1.39
C ALA A 59 10.06 -14.09 -2.16
N SER A 60 11.23 -13.79 -1.60
CA SER A 60 12.20 -12.73 -1.93
C SER A 60 12.94 -12.85 -3.27
N GLN A 61 12.52 -13.71 -4.19
CA GLN A 61 13.23 -13.90 -5.47
C GLN A 61 12.81 -12.88 -6.54
N ASP A 62 11.71 -12.17 -6.32
CA ASP A 62 11.26 -11.12 -7.22
C ASP A 62 12.07 -9.83 -7.01
N TYR A 63 12.52 -9.23 -8.10
CA TYR A 63 13.16 -7.92 -8.07
C TYR A 63 12.12 -6.89 -7.69
N PHE A 64 12.46 -5.95 -6.83
CA PHE A 64 11.51 -4.94 -6.38
C PHE A 64 12.04 -3.53 -6.48
N SER A 65 11.11 -2.58 -6.52
CA SER A 65 11.40 -1.16 -6.37
C SER A 65 10.45 -0.54 -5.36
N ASP A 66 11.04 0.27 -4.48
CA ASP A 66 10.33 1.02 -3.45
C ASP A 66 10.01 2.42 -3.93
N TYR A 67 8.75 2.81 -3.74
CA TYR A 67 8.24 4.12 -4.05
C TYR A 67 7.49 4.69 -2.85
N ILE A 68 7.51 6.01 -2.75
CA ILE A 68 6.56 6.74 -1.93
C ILE A 68 5.54 7.34 -2.88
N CYS A 69 4.29 6.93 -2.72
CA CYS A 69 3.16 7.51 -3.42
C CYS A 69 2.33 8.37 -2.45
N TYR A 70 1.50 9.25 -2.99
CA TYR A 70 0.60 10.08 -2.22
C TYR A 70 -0.84 9.91 -2.68
N TYR A 71 -1.73 9.66 -1.73
CA TYR A 71 -3.18 9.76 -1.92
C TYR A 71 -3.68 11.03 -1.22
N GLY A 72 -3.89 12.10 -1.99
CA GLY A 72 -4.08 13.43 -1.43
C GLY A 72 -2.84 13.87 -0.64
N LYS A 73 -2.99 14.07 0.69
CA LYS A 73 -1.86 14.42 1.59
C LYS A 73 -1.27 13.20 2.32
N SER A 74 -1.84 12.01 2.12
CA SER A 74 -1.48 10.80 2.86
C SER A 74 -0.36 10.04 2.13
N PRO A 75 0.81 9.83 2.75
CA PRO A 75 1.86 9.02 2.15
C PRO A 75 1.46 7.54 2.17
N ILE A 76 1.73 6.88 1.05
CA ILE A 76 1.55 5.44 0.83
C ILE A 76 2.92 4.89 0.45
N LEU A 77 3.38 3.91 1.23
CA LEU A 77 4.57 3.15 0.89
C LEU A 77 4.16 2.12 -0.14
N CYS A 78 4.79 2.15 -1.30
CA CYS A 78 4.50 1.24 -2.39
C CYS A 78 5.75 0.42 -2.70
N ARG A 79 5.63 -0.90 -2.68
CA ARG A 79 6.66 -1.79 -3.19
C ARG A 79 6.09 -2.56 -4.38
N ILE A 80 6.79 -2.49 -5.49
CA ILE A 80 6.38 -3.15 -6.74
C ILE A 80 7.39 -4.26 -7.01
N TYR A 81 6.89 -5.47 -7.19
CA TYR A 81 7.66 -6.68 -7.51
C TYR A 81 7.50 -7.02 -8.98
N TYR A 82 8.63 -7.31 -9.62
CA TYR A 82 8.75 -7.55 -11.04
C TYR A 82 9.39 -8.90 -11.30
N ASP A 83 8.92 -9.52 -12.36
CA ASP A 83 9.57 -10.64 -13.00
C ASP A 83 10.69 -10.13 -13.91
N LEU A 84 11.93 -10.56 -13.68
CA LEU A 84 13.08 -10.08 -14.46
C LEU A 84 13.03 -10.48 -15.93
N GLU A 85 12.56 -11.69 -16.21
CA GLU A 85 12.60 -12.26 -17.55
C GLU A 85 11.60 -11.56 -18.46
N THR A 86 10.43 -11.22 -17.91
CA THR A 86 9.32 -10.61 -18.66
C THR A 86 9.19 -9.11 -18.43
N GLY A 87 9.83 -8.55 -17.40
CA GLY A 87 9.67 -7.15 -16.98
C GLY A 87 8.29 -6.83 -16.40
N ARG A 88 7.42 -7.83 -16.19
CA ARG A 88 6.03 -7.63 -15.76
C ARG A 88 5.92 -7.50 -14.25
N VAL A 89 5.01 -6.63 -13.81
CA VAL A 89 4.66 -6.49 -12.41
C VAL A 89 3.85 -7.71 -11.97
N ARG A 90 4.37 -8.42 -10.96
CA ARG A 90 3.74 -9.61 -10.35
C ARG A 90 2.94 -9.26 -9.12
N TYR A 91 3.50 -8.39 -8.27
CA TYR A 91 2.85 -7.97 -7.03
C TYR A 91 3.04 -6.48 -6.78
N VAL A 92 2.02 -5.89 -6.16
CA VAL A 92 2.08 -4.53 -5.65
C VAL A 92 1.65 -4.56 -4.19
N VAL A 93 2.53 -4.08 -3.31
CA VAL A 93 2.29 -3.94 -1.89
C VAL A 93 2.12 -2.46 -1.58
N MET A 94 1.04 -2.12 -0.90
CA MET A 94 0.81 -0.76 -0.42
C MET A 94 0.61 -0.77 1.09
N ALA A 95 1.28 0.13 1.78
CA ALA A 95 1.17 0.30 3.22
C ALA A 95 0.93 1.77 3.57
N SER A 96 0.15 2.00 4.63
CA SER A 96 -0.13 3.35 5.11
C SER A 96 -0.04 3.43 6.62
N ILE A 97 0.39 4.60 7.10
CA ILE A 97 0.34 5.01 8.51
C ILE A 97 -0.98 5.71 8.88
N GLN A 98 -1.88 5.89 7.91
CA GLN A 98 -3.20 6.49 8.10
C GLN A 98 -4.28 5.45 7.81
N SER A 99 -5.24 5.35 8.72
CA SER A 99 -6.36 4.42 8.63
C SER A 99 -7.44 4.93 7.66
N GLY A 100 -8.05 4.01 6.91
CA GLY A 100 -9.16 4.22 5.98
C GLY A 100 -8.73 4.59 4.56
N VAL A 101 -7.44 4.87 4.34
CA VAL A 101 -6.93 5.21 3.01
C VAL A 101 -6.77 3.95 2.16
N LEU A 102 -6.27 2.86 2.74
CA LEU A 102 -6.08 1.62 2.01
C LEU A 102 -7.42 0.94 1.71
N SER A 103 -8.43 1.04 2.57
CA SER A 103 -9.81 0.59 2.27
C SER A 103 -10.38 1.20 0.98
N LYS A 104 -10.11 2.50 0.74
CA LYS A 104 -10.56 3.19 -0.48
C LYS A 104 -9.75 2.77 -1.70
N LEU A 105 -8.42 2.72 -1.56
CA LEU A 105 -7.54 2.32 -2.65
C LEU A 105 -7.79 0.87 -3.06
N GLN A 106 -7.97 -0.03 -2.09
CA GLN A 106 -8.15 -1.45 -2.42
C GLN A 106 -9.41 -1.71 -3.22
N GLN A 107 -10.47 -0.94 -2.95
CA GLN A 107 -11.70 -1.03 -3.72
C GLN A 107 -11.47 -0.58 -5.16
N LYS A 108 -10.89 0.62 -5.36
CA LYS A 108 -10.57 1.15 -6.70
C LYS A 108 -9.70 0.20 -7.53
N PHE A 109 -8.64 -0.35 -6.93
CA PHE A 109 -7.76 -1.27 -7.65
C PHE A 109 -8.45 -2.59 -8.00
N THR A 110 -9.32 -3.09 -7.11
CA THR A 110 -10.12 -4.29 -7.41
C THR A 110 -11.11 -4.04 -8.54
N GLU A 111 -11.76 -2.87 -8.57
CA GLU A 111 -12.71 -2.45 -9.62
C GLU A 111 -12.05 -2.38 -11.01
N ILE A 112 -10.78 -1.97 -11.08
CA ILE A 112 -10.02 -1.95 -12.35
C ILE A 112 -9.35 -3.31 -12.69
N GLY A 113 -9.70 -4.37 -11.94
CA GLY A 113 -9.32 -5.75 -12.24
C GLY A 113 -8.02 -6.24 -11.59
N TRP A 114 -7.50 -5.55 -10.57
CA TRP A 114 -6.38 -6.07 -9.80
C TRP A 114 -6.86 -7.14 -8.81
N LYS A 115 -6.10 -8.23 -8.66
CA LYS A 115 -6.48 -9.32 -7.76
C LYS A 115 -5.91 -9.07 -6.37
N LYS A 116 -6.78 -8.74 -5.40
CA LYS A 116 -6.40 -8.62 -3.98
C LYS A 116 -6.01 -9.99 -3.41
N VAL A 117 -4.81 -10.09 -2.85
CA VAL A 117 -4.28 -11.31 -2.22
C VAL A 117 -4.38 -11.23 -0.70
N PHE A 118 -4.05 -10.05 -0.15
CA PHE A 118 -4.05 -9.82 1.28
C PHE A 118 -4.49 -8.38 1.57
N PHE A 119 -5.22 -8.20 2.67
CA PHE A 119 -5.61 -6.88 3.15
C PHE A 119 -5.85 -6.90 4.65
N VAL A 120 -5.21 -5.95 5.33
CA VAL A 120 -5.46 -5.66 6.73
C VAL A 120 -5.38 -4.16 6.95
N GLU A 121 -6.35 -3.61 7.70
CA GLU A 121 -6.32 -2.21 8.10
C GLU A 121 -6.89 -2.07 9.51
N ILE A 122 -6.12 -1.43 10.38
CA ILE A 122 -6.48 -1.13 11.76
C ILE A 122 -7.34 0.13 11.74
N MET A 123 -8.63 -0.05 12.00
CA MET A 123 -9.58 1.05 12.18
C MET A 123 -9.49 1.59 13.60
N ALA A 124 -9.43 2.92 13.74
CA ALA A 124 -9.65 3.54 15.03
C ALA A 124 -11.15 3.51 15.32
N SER A 125 -11.57 2.80 16.37
CA SER A 125 -12.95 2.87 16.86
C SER A 125 -13.17 4.24 17.50
N THR A 126 -13.84 5.16 16.80
CA THR A 126 -14.51 6.27 17.47
C THR A 126 -15.75 5.74 18.16
N SER A 127 -15.61 5.24 19.39
CA SER A 127 -16.73 5.06 20.31
C SER A 127 -17.22 6.43 20.74
N THR A 128 -17.98 7.11 19.89
CA THR A 128 -18.75 8.27 20.30
C THR A 128 -20.02 7.76 20.97
N THR A 129 -19.90 7.37 22.24
CA THR A 129 -21.06 7.15 23.10
C THR A 129 -21.73 8.51 23.31
N ARG A 130 -22.71 8.84 22.46
CA ARG A 130 -23.67 9.91 22.76
C ARG A 130 -24.65 9.34 23.78
N GLU A 131 -24.27 9.38 25.05
CA GLU A 131 -25.24 9.32 26.14
C GLU A 131 -26.19 10.50 25.97
N SER A 132 -27.37 10.20 25.46
CA SER A 132 -28.48 11.15 25.39
C SER A 132 -29.16 11.12 26.74
N TYR A 133 -28.74 12.00 27.65
CA TYR A 133 -29.56 12.37 28.80
C TYR A 133 -30.80 13.07 28.26
N ARG A 134 -31.92 12.33 28.21
CA ARG A 134 -33.25 12.92 28.12
C ARG A 134 -33.73 13.16 29.55
N TYR A 135 -34.03 14.42 29.83
CA TYR A 135 -34.76 14.89 31.00
C TYR A 135 -36.19 14.36 31.00
#